data_AF-A0A940PUV9-F1
#
_entry.id   AF-A0A940PUV9-F1
#
_cell.length_a   1.000
_cell.length_b   1.000
_cell.length_c   1.000
_cell.angle_alpha   90.00
_cell.angle_beta   90.00
_cell.angle_gamma   90.00
#
_symmetry.space_group_name_H-M   'P 1'
#
loop_
_entity.id
_entity.type
_entity.pdbx_description
1 polymer ?
#
loop_
_entity_poly.entity_id
_entity_poly.type
_entity_poly.pdbx_seq_one_letter_code
_entity_poly.pdbx_strand_id
1 'polypeptide(L)'
;MAIPYRFYNIKTSRKKLLEENASKYLFFAWTLNRLKEFLLCQDAKRVNEWYITHSIHKTELLKDFKEPDKLVDKWLADMEFIGLIRGEYDPRIDQHLIYITEKGIEEYKKQTYHVLAANLLEAQESRRLSRIAIIIAVVSVIVAIGIGIVSICCK
;
A
#
# COMPACT_ATOMS: atom_id res chain seq x y z
N MET A 1 1.67 31.80 -9.52
CA MET A 1 2.34 30.63 -10.13
C MET A 1 1.38 29.46 -10.06
N ALA A 2 0.83 29.03 -11.20
CA ALA A 2 -0.15 27.93 -11.25
C ALA A 2 0.60 26.61 -11.45
N ILE A 3 0.42 25.68 -10.51
CA ILE A 3 0.93 24.30 -10.62
C ILE A 3 0.01 23.57 -11.61
N PRO A 4 0.51 23.01 -12.72
CA PRO A 4 -0.32 22.26 -13.64
C PRO A 4 -0.74 20.94 -12.98
N TYR A 5 -2.02 20.83 -12.63
CA TYR A 5 -2.64 19.56 -12.26
C TYR A 5 -2.57 18.62 -13.47
N ARG A 6 -1.65 17.66 -13.42
CA ARG A 6 -1.53 16.62 -14.43
C ARG A 6 -2.73 15.70 -14.26
N PHE A 7 -3.73 15.84 -15.13
CA PHE A 7 -4.86 14.92 -15.22
C PHE A 7 -4.32 13.49 -15.31
N TYR A 8 -4.60 12.68 -14.28
CA TYR A 8 -4.31 11.26 -14.28
C TYR A 8 -4.97 10.63 -15.50
N ASN A 9 -4.19 9.90 -16.29
CA ASN A 9 -4.67 9.15 -17.43
C ASN A 9 -5.63 8.05 -16.93
N ILE A 10 -6.93 8.20 -17.16
CA ILE A 10 -8.06 7.39 -16.63
C ILE A 10 -8.01 5.90 -17.06
N LYS A 11 -7.00 5.48 -17.84
CA LYS A 11 -6.80 4.09 -18.26
C LYS A 11 -6.11 3.19 -17.23
N THR A 12 -5.81 3.65 -16.02
CA THR A 12 -5.30 2.76 -14.97
C THR A 12 -6.41 1.82 -14.51
N SER A 13 -6.23 0.50 -14.68
CA SER A 13 -7.23 -0.47 -14.27
C SER A 13 -7.49 -0.36 -12.76
N ARG A 14 -8.78 -0.44 -12.34
CA ARG A 14 -9.17 -0.36 -10.91
C ARG A 14 -8.39 -1.33 -10.01
N LYS A 15 -7.95 -2.46 -10.57
CA LYS A 15 -7.09 -3.44 -9.88
C LYS A 15 -5.74 -2.82 -9.50
N LYS A 16 -5.05 -2.20 -10.46
CA LYS A 16 -3.74 -1.58 -10.25
C LYS A 16 -3.82 -0.41 -9.25
N LEU A 17 -4.92 0.36 -9.27
CA LEU A 17 -5.15 1.44 -8.31
C LEU A 17 -5.32 0.91 -6.87
N LEU A 18 -6.00 -0.22 -6.70
CA LEU A 18 -6.17 -0.84 -5.39
C LEU A 18 -4.85 -1.39 -4.85
N GLU A 19 -4.08 -2.08 -5.69
CA GLU A 19 -2.75 -2.58 -5.35
C GLU A 19 -1.81 -1.42 -4.95
N GLU A 20 -1.76 -0.35 -5.74
CA GLU A 20 -0.93 0.83 -5.43
C GLU A 20 -1.34 1.49 -4.12
N ASN A 21 -2.64 1.65 -3.85
CA ASN A 21 -3.13 2.23 -2.59
C ASN A 21 -2.88 1.32 -1.38
N ALA A 22 -3.02 0.00 -1.54
CA ALA A 22 -2.71 -0.95 -0.47
C ALA A 22 -1.22 -0.87 -0.11
N SER A 23 -0.33 -0.91 -1.10
CA SER A 23 1.12 -0.74 -0.90
C SER A 23 1.46 0.61 -0.26
N LYS A 24 0.82 1.69 -0.70
CA LYS A 24 0.99 3.03 -0.11
C LYS A 24 0.62 3.06 1.38
N TYR A 25 -0.53 2.50 1.77
CA TYR A 25 -0.92 2.51 3.19
C TYR A 25 -0.11 1.53 4.03
N LEU A 26 0.34 0.41 3.47
CA LEU A 26 1.33 -0.45 4.12
C LEU A 26 2.65 0.29 4.34
N PHE A 27 3.10 1.08 3.37
CA PHE A 27 4.28 1.94 3.52
C PHE A 27 4.08 2.96 4.65
N PHE A 28 2.92 3.63 4.71
CA PHE A 28 2.64 4.58 5.80
C PHE A 28 2.68 3.90 7.17
N ALA A 29 2.03 2.75 7.30
CA ALA A 29 2.01 1.96 8.52
C ALA A 29 3.42 1.49 8.93
N TRP A 30 4.22 1.02 7.98
CA TRP A 30 5.59 0.59 8.20
C TRP A 30 6.49 1.75 8.64
N THR A 31 6.42 2.89 7.95
CA THR A 31 7.22 4.08 8.27
C THR A 31 6.89 4.61 9.66
N LEU A 32 5.60 4.68 10.02
CA LEU A 32 5.18 5.10 11.37
C LEU A 32 5.67 4.13 12.45
N ASN A 33 5.61 2.80 12.22
CA ASN A 33 6.20 1.82 13.14
C ASN A 33 7.69 2.07 13.35
N ARG A 34 8.45 2.27 12.25
CA ARG A 34 9.89 2.48 12.32
C ARG A 34 10.25 3.77 13.05
N LEU A 35 9.57 4.87 12.72
CA LEU A 35 9.77 6.12 13.44
C LEU A 35 9.44 5.97 14.93
N LYS A 36 8.38 5.23 15.27
CA LYS A 36 8.01 5.00 16.68
C LYS A 36 9.01 4.11 17.42
N GLU A 37 9.52 3.05 16.80
CA GLU A 37 10.58 2.21 17.36
C GLU A 37 11.84 3.04 17.64
N PHE A 38 12.25 3.91 16.71
CA PHE A 38 13.39 4.81 16.91
C PHE A 38 13.17 5.78 18.06
N LEU A 39 11.98 6.36 18.19
CA LEU A 39 11.61 7.21 19.33
C LEU A 39 11.72 6.48 20.67
N LEU A 40 11.41 5.18 20.71
CA LEU A 40 11.41 4.40 21.95
C LEU A 40 12.80 3.87 22.31
N CYS A 41 13.60 3.47 21.31
CA CYS A 41 14.86 2.76 21.53
C CYS A 41 16.09 3.67 21.63
N GLN A 42 16.08 4.87 21.04
CA GLN A 42 17.28 5.70 20.95
C GLN A 42 17.15 7.09 21.59
N ASP A 43 15.99 7.40 22.19
CA ASP A 43 15.64 8.76 22.65
C ASP A 43 15.78 9.83 21.54
N ALA A 44 15.92 9.36 20.29
CA ALA A 44 16.18 10.15 19.12
C ALA A 44 14.82 10.57 18.53
N LYS A 45 14.52 11.86 18.60
CA LYS A 45 13.27 12.42 18.06
C LYS A 45 13.17 12.40 16.52
N ARG A 46 14.21 11.90 15.84
CA ARG A 46 14.44 12.06 14.41
C ARG A 46 15.19 10.89 13.80
N VAL A 47 14.87 10.57 12.55
CA VAL A 47 15.50 9.49 11.79
C VAL A 47 15.97 10.04 10.44
N ASN A 48 17.14 9.64 9.96
CA ASN A 48 17.61 10.03 8.63
C ASN A 48 16.68 9.43 7.55
N GLU A 49 16.25 10.24 6.59
CA GLU A 49 15.44 9.80 5.45
C GLU A 49 16.08 8.65 4.67
N TRP A 50 17.40 8.70 4.46
CA TRP A 50 18.15 7.63 3.82
C TRP A 50 17.94 6.28 4.52
N TYR A 51 17.84 6.27 5.86
CA TYR A 51 17.59 5.03 6.60
C TYR A 51 16.19 4.47 6.29
N ILE A 52 15.18 5.34 6.21
CA ILE A 52 13.80 4.94 5.88
C ILE A 52 13.76 4.36 4.46
N THR A 53 14.30 5.08 3.48
CA THR A 53 14.37 4.66 2.09
C THR A 53 15.15 3.36 1.94
N HIS A 54 16.36 3.27 2.51
CA HIS A 54 17.18 2.07 2.42
C HIS A 54 16.55 0.85 3.11
N SER A 55 15.86 1.06 4.24
CA SER A 55 15.24 -0.03 4.99
C SER A 55 13.98 -0.56 4.30
N ILE A 56 13.20 0.28 3.60
CA ILE A 56 12.02 -0.21 2.87
C ILE A 56 12.41 -1.07 1.65
N HIS A 57 13.52 -0.79 0.97
CA HIS A 57 14.02 -1.62 -0.12
C HIS A 57 14.43 -3.03 0.29
N LYS A 58 14.68 -3.27 1.59
CA LYS A 58 14.92 -4.60 2.14
C LYS A 58 13.65 -5.40 2.40
N THR A 59 12.47 -4.80 2.20
CA THR A 59 11.17 -5.45 2.38
C THR A 59 10.62 -5.93 1.04
N GLU A 60 9.66 -6.86 1.08
CA GLU A 60 8.96 -7.31 -0.14
C GLU A 60 7.94 -6.28 -0.68
N LEU A 61 7.69 -5.19 0.05
CA LEU A 61 6.63 -4.22 -0.24
C LEU A 61 6.81 -3.51 -1.59
N LEU A 62 8.05 -3.36 -2.05
CA LEU A 62 8.40 -2.61 -3.26
C LEU A 62 8.82 -3.50 -4.44
N LYS A 63 8.88 -4.83 -4.26
CA LYS A 63 9.51 -5.77 -5.20
C LYS A 63 8.90 -5.76 -6.62
N ASP A 64 7.60 -5.50 -6.71
CA ASP A 64 6.85 -5.57 -7.97
C ASP A 64 6.74 -4.22 -8.70
N PHE A 65 7.30 -3.15 -8.14
CA PHE A 65 7.23 -1.81 -8.73
C PHE A 65 8.44 -1.52 -9.61
N LYS A 66 8.19 -0.95 -10.80
CA LYS A 66 9.23 -0.60 -11.79
C LYS A 66 10.19 0.52 -11.33
N GLU A 67 9.68 1.46 -10.55
CA GLU A 67 10.42 2.64 -10.10
C GLU A 67 10.19 2.84 -8.59
N PRO A 68 10.74 1.97 -7.73
CA PRO A 68 10.44 1.96 -6.31
C PRO A 68 10.91 3.23 -5.61
N ASP A 69 12.08 3.77 -5.97
CA ASP A 69 12.66 4.97 -5.34
C ASP A 69 11.73 6.19 -5.52
N LYS A 70 11.26 6.44 -6.75
CA LYS A 70 10.31 7.52 -7.05
C LYS A 70 8.98 7.37 -6.30
N LEU A 71 8.56 6.14 -6.03
CA LEU A 71 7.35 5.88 -5.25
C LEU A 71 7.56 6.15 -3.77
N VAL A 72 8.71 5.77 -3.22
CA VAL A 72 9.08 6.08 -1.84
C VAL A 72 9.12 7.59 -1.65
N ASP A 73 9.81 8.34 -2.52
CA ASP A 73 9.88 9.80 -2.46
C ASP A 73 8.48 10.43 -2.52
N LYS A 74 7.65 9.96 -3.47
CA LYS A 74 6.26 10.41 -3.60
C LYS A 74 5.45 10.13 -2.34
N TRP A 75 5.58 8.95 -1.75
CA TRP A 75 4.82 8.57 -0.58
C TRP A 75 5.30 9.25 0.69
N LEU A 76 6.60 9.51 0.84
CA LEU A 76 7.13 10.37 1.91
C LEU A 76 6.58 11.79 1.78
N ALA A 77 6.60 12.37 0.58
CA ALA A 77 5.98 13.66 0.31
C ALA A 77 4.47 13.65 0.60
N ASP A 78 3.76 12.58 0.26
CA ASP A 78 2.35 12.42 0.61
C ASP A 78 2.15 12.38 2.14
N MET A 79 3.00 11.66 2.88
CA MET A 79 2.94 11.59 4.36
C MET A 79 3.20 12.95 5.01
N GLU A 80 4.16 13.71 4.47
CA GLU A 80 4.44 15.09 4.92
C GLU A 80 3.27 16.03 4.60
N PHE A 81 2.72 15.94 3.38
CA PHE A 81 1.58 16.75 2.94
C PHE A 81 0.35 16.56 3.84
N ILE A 82 0.04 15.32 4.24
CA ILE A 82 -1.07 15.05 5.16
C ILE A 82 -0.69 15.24 6.64
N GLY A 83 0.55 15.64 6.91
CA GLY A 83 1.04 16.02 8.24
C GLY A 83 1.30 14.86 9.19
N LEU A 84 1.61 13.66 8.69
CA LEU A 84 2.03 12.52 9.54
C LEU A 84 3.50 12.64 9.98
N ILE A 85 4.31 13.17 9.08
CA ILE A 85 5.74 13.38 9.29
C ILE A 85 6.11 14.81 8.92
N ARG A 86 7.30 15.21 9.30
CA ARG A 86 7.94 16.46 8.89
C ARG A 86 9.37 16.16 8.45
N GLY A 87 9.76 16.70 7.30
CA GLY A 87 11.15 16.74 6.87
C GLY A 87 11.86 17.99 7.39
N GLU A 88 13.13 17.85 7.77
CA GLU A 88 14.03 18.97 8.02
C GLU A 88 15.42 18.62 7.54
N TYR A 89 16.03 19.51 6.76
CA TYR A 89 17.44 19.39 6.41
C TYR A 89 18.30 19.91 7.57
N ASP A 90 19.18 19.06 8.11
CA ASP A 90 20.15 19.44 9.14
C ASP A 90 21.50 19.74 8.47
N PRO A 91 21.89 21.03 8.33
CA PRO A 91 23.09 21.43 7.62
C PRO A 91 24.38 21.03 8.35
N ARG A 92 24.31 20.62 9.63
CA ARG A 92 25.51 20.21 10.39
C ARG A 92 25.99 18.82 10.02
N ILE A 93 25.06 17.97 9.60
CA ILE A 93 25.32 16.58 9.23
C ILE A 93 25.05 16.32 7.75
N ASP A 94 24.67 17.35 6.99
CA ASP A 94 24.34 17.29 5.56
C ASP A 94 23.31 16.18 5.25
N GLN A 95 22.26 16.09 6.07
CA GLN A 95 21.27 15.02 5.99
C GLN A 95 19.85 15.54 6.16
N HIS A 96 18.92 14.91 5.45
CA HIS A 96 17.50 15.14 5.63
C HIS A 96 16.96 14.21 6.74
N LEU A 97 16.32 14.82 7.72
CA LEU A 97 15.81 14.16 8.92
C LEU A 97 14.28 14.17 8.90
N ILE A 98 13.70 13.03 9.24
CA ILE A 98 12.27 12.80 9.32
C ILE A 98 11.87 12.71 10.80
N TYR A 99 10.83 13.45 11.14
CA TYR A 99 10.19 13.48 12.45
C TYR A 99 8.75 13.00 12.30
N ILE A 100 8.28 12.22 13.27
CA ILE A 100 6.84 11.95 13.38
C ILE A 100 6.16 13.13 14.07
N THR A 101 5.03 13.58 13.54
CA THR A 101 4.24 14.66 14.14
C THR A 101 3.32 14.11 15.23
N GLU A 102 2.69 14.99 16.01
CA GLU A 102 1.63 14.58 16.96
C GLU A 102 0.48 13.84 16.26
N LYS A 103 0.06 14.34 15.09
CA LYS A 103 -0.92 13.68 14.24
C LYS A 103 -0.44 12.29 13.79
N GLY A 104 0.83 12.17 13.39
CA GLY A 104 1.42 10.88 13.03
C GLY A 104 1.38 9.89 14.19
N ILE A 105 1.66 10.34 15.41
CA ILE A 105 1.57 9.52 16.63
C ILE A 105 0.12 9.10 16.91
N GLU A 106 -0.85 10.01 16.74
CA GLU A 106 -2.26 9.72 16.94
C GLU A 106 -2.77 8.66 15.94
N GLU A 107 -2.49 8.85 14.65
CA GLU A 107 -2.86 7.90 13.59
C GLU A 107 -2.17 6.55 13.75
N TYR A 108 -0.92 6.55 14.24
CA TYR A 108 -0.20 5.35 14.62
C TYR A 108 -0.92 4.57 15.75
N LYS A 109 -1.29 5.27 16.84
CA LYS A 109 -2.01 4.65 17.96
C LYS A 109 -3.37 4.08 17.54
N LYS A 110 -4.06 4.75 16.63
CA LYS A 110 -5.33 4.28 16.05
C LYS A 110 -5.15 3.13 15.05
N GLN A 111 -3.92 2.83 14.64
CA GLN A 111 -3.61 1.82 13.63
C GLN A 111 -4.31 2.11 12.28
N THR A 112 -4.59 3.38 11.98
CA THR A 112 -5.44 3.78 10.85
C THR A 112 -4.95 3.20 9.53
N TYR A 113 -3.65 3.31 9.25
CA TYR A 113 -3.09 2.85 7.98
C TYR A 113 -2.92 1.33 7.90
N HIS A 114 -2.78 0.64 9.04
CA HIS A 114 -2.84 -0.83 9.08
C HIS A 114 -4.24 -1.32 8.69
N VAL A 115 -5.28 -0.70 9.25
CA VAL A 115 -6.68 -1.03 8.95
C VAL A 115 -7.02 -0.70 7.50
N LEU A 116 -6.62 0.47 7.00
CA LEU A 116 -6.83 0.83 5.58
C LEU A 116 -6.16 -0.14 4.63
N ALA A 117 -4.91 -0.52 4.91
CA ALA A 117 -4.20 -1.53 4.12
C ALA A 117 -4.91 -2.89 4.16
N ALA A 118 -5.29 -3.37 5.35
CA ALA A 118 -5.98 -4.64 5.53
C ALA A 118 -7.31 -4.68 4.75
N ASN A 119 -8.12 -3.62 4.85
CA ASN A 119 -9.40 -3.52 4.14
C ASN A 119 -9.22 -3.57 2.61
N LEU A 120 -8.18 -2.93 2.08
CA LEU A 120 -7.90 -2.97 0.64
C LEU A 120 -7.44 -4.35 0.18
N LEU A 121 -6.57 -5.01 0.95
CA LEU A 121 -6.12 -6.37 0.67
C LEU A 121 -7.27 -7.38 0.77
N GLU A 122 -8.13 -7.25 1.77
CA GLU A 122 -9.34 -8.07 1.91
C GLU A 122 -10.29 -7.86 0.73
N ALA A 123 -10.52 -6.61 0.32
CA ALA A 123 -11.32 -6.31 -0.86
C ALA A 123 -10.72 -6.89 -2.15
N GLN A 124 -9.38 -6.97 -2.26
CA GLN A 124 -8.70 -7.59 -3.38
C GLN A 124 -8.87 -9.11 -3.39
N GLU A 125 -8.66 -9.78 -2.26
CA GLU A 125 -8.81 -11.23 -2.15
C GLU A 125 -10.27 -11.67 -2.25
N SER A 126 -11.21 -10.90 -1.69
CA SER A 126 -12.65 -11.13 -1.87
C SER A 126 -13.06 -11.11 -3.35
N ARG A 127 -12.51 -10.18 -4.14
CA ARG A 127 -12.74 -10.16 -5.60
C ARG A 127 -12.10 -11.34 -6.31
N ARG A 128 -10.92 -11.79 -5.86
CA ARG A 128 -10.25 -12.97 -6.42
C ARG A 128 -11.08 -14.22 -6.18
N LEU A 129 -11.53 -14.43 -4.94
CA LEU A 129 -12.43 -15.51 -4.55
C LEU A 129 -13.74 -15.47 -5.34
N SER A 130 -14.35 -14.30 -5.48
CA SER A 130 -15.59 -14.13 -6.26
C SER A 130 -15.43 -14.57 -7.71
N ARG A 131 -14.30 -14.24 -8.35
CA ARG A 131 -14.02 -14.68 -9.73
C ARG A 131 -13.85 -16.19 -9.83
N ILE A 132 -13.13 -16.79 -8.88
CA ILE A 132 -12.93 -18.25 -8.84
C ILE A 132 -14.27 -18.95 -8.64
N ALA A 133 -15.12 -18.45 -7.73
CA ALA A 133 -16.45 -19.00 -7.49
C ALA A 133 -17.33 -18.97 -8.74
N ILE A 134 -17.29 -17.87 -9.52
CA ILE A 134 -18.02 -17.77 -10.79
C ILE A 134 -17.51 -18.83 -11.79
N ILE A 135 -16.18 -19.01 -11.90
CA ILE A 135 -15.60 -20.02 -12.80
C ILE A 135 -16.07 -21.42 -12.39
N ILE A 136 -15.99 -21.76 -11.10
CA ILE A 136 -16.44 -23.05 -10.57
C ILE A 136 -17.93 -23.25 -10.89
N ALA A 137 -18.77 -22.24 -10.65
CA ALA A 137 -20.20 -22.32 -10.94
C ALA A 137 -20.49 -22.58 -12.43
N VAL A 138 -19.79 -21.90 -13.34
CA VAL A 138 -19.94 -22.12 -14.79
C VAL A 138 -19.54 -23.55 -15.17
N VAL A 139 -18.42 -24.06 -14.65
CA VAL A 139 -17.97 -25.43 -14.90
C VAL A 139 -18.98 -26.44 -14.38
N SER A 140 -19.52 -26.24 -13.17
CA SER A 140 -20.55 -27.11 -12.59
C SER A 140 -21.81 -27.17 -13.44
N VAL A 141 -22.27 -26.05 -13.99
CA VAL A 141 -23.43 -26.01 -14.89
C VAL A 141 -23.16 -26.78 -16.18
N ILE A 142 -21.98 -26.61 -16.80
CA ILE A 142 -21.61 -27.34 -18.02
C ILE A 142 -21.58 -28.86 -17.76
N VAL A 143 -21.00 -29.29 -16.64
CA VAL A 143 -20.96 -30.71 -16.25
C VAL A 143 -22.37 -31.26 -16.03
N ALA A 144 -23.22 -30.51 -15.31
CA ALA A 144 -24.60 -30.92 -15.06
C ALA A 144 -25.41 -31.08 -16.36
N ILE A 145 -25.26 -30.14 -17.30
CA ILE A 145 -25.88 -30.24 -18.64
C ILE A 145 -25.36 -31.47 -19.40
N GLY A 146 -24.04 -31.71 -19.38
CA GLY A 146 -23.42 -32.86 -20.03
C GLY A 146 -23.97 -34.20 -19.51
N ILE A 147 -24.06 -34.35 -18.19
CA ILE A 147 -24.66 -35.55 -17.56
C ILE A 147 -26.14 -35.68 -17.96
N GLY A 148 -26.88 -34.58 -17.97
CA GLY A 148 -28.28 -34.56 -18.38
C GLY A 148 -28.48 -35.06 -19.83
N ILE A 149 -27.65 -34.60 -20.77
CA ILE A 149 -27.70 -35.01 -22.18
C ILE A 149 -27.37 -36.50 -22.33
N VAL A 150 -26.31 -36.99 -21.66
CA VAL A 150 -25.94 -38.42 -21.70
C VAL A 150 -27.07 -39.28 -21.14
N SER A 151 -27.70 -38.86 -20.05
CA SER A 151 -28.80 -39.60 -19.43
C SER A 151 -30.07 -39.65 -20.31
N ILE A 152 -30.29 -38.66 -21.17
CA ILE A 152 -31.38 -38.65 -22.16
C ILE A 152 -31.04 -39.55 -23.36
N CYS A 153 -29.80 -39.55 -23.85
CA CYS A 153 -29.40 -40.37 -25.01
C CYS A 153 -29.24 -41.87 -24.71
N CYS A 154 -29.06 -42.26 -23.44
CA CYS A 154 -28.97 -43.66 -23.01
C CYS A 154 -30.29 -44.23 -22.44
N LYS A 155 -31.41 -43.52 -22.62
CA LYS A 155 -32.77 -44.04 -22.41
C LYS A 155 -33.40 -44.42 -23.74
#